data_AF-A0AAW7Q195-F1
#
_entry.id   AF-A0AAW7Q195-F1
#
_cell.length_a   1.000
_cell.length_b   1.000
_cell.length_c   1.000
_cell.angle_alpha   90.00
_cell.angle_beta   90.00
_cell.angle_gamma   90.00
#
_symmetry.space_group_name_H-M   'P 1'
#
loop_
_entity.id
_entity.type
_entity.pdbx_description
1 polymer ?
#
loop_
_entity_poly.entity_id
_entity_poly.type
_entity_poly.pdbx_seq_one_letter_code
_entity_poly.pdbx_strand_id
1 'polypeptide(L)'
;MLEIEHNKNQELIPIPIREVFNEDQRTSIHRYFKKYKLNFKKKLLKTKRCDSLEVLKSRNCITLKDINTLLKKAESEYEKTKNMSTKESTKTIQKMKKDIEIFLRNI
;
A
#
# COMPACT_ATOMS: atom_id res chain seq x y z
N MET A 1 1.30 -26.85 2.74
CA MET A 1 1.89 -26.06 3.85
C MET A 1 2.84 -24.96 3.36
N LEU A 2 3.69 -25.20 2.35
CA LEU A 2 4.61 -24.19 1.78
C LEU A 2 3.92 -22.95 1.16
N GLU A 3 2.75 -23.10 0.53
CA GLU A 3 1.99 -21.96 -0.04
C GLU A 3 1.51 -20.95 1.02
N ILE A 4 1.25 -21.42 2.25
CA ILE A 4 0.77 -20.55 3.34
C ILE A 4 1.93 -19.73 3.90
N GLU A 5 3.13 -20.31 4.02
CA GLU A 5 4.34 -19.60 4.43
C GLU A 5 4.82 -18.60 3.36
N HIS A 6 4.73 -18.98 2.08
CA HIS A 6 5.06 -18.07 0.98
C HIS A 6 4.14 -16.85 0.96
N ASN A 7 2.82 -17.04 1.12
CA ASN A 7 1.85 -15.94 1.23
C ASN A 7 2.09 -15.06 2.47
N LYS A 8 2.41 -15.64 3.63
CA LYS A 8 2.71 -14.86 4.85
C LYS A 8 3.95 -13.98 4.71
N ASN A 9 4.98 -14.47 4.02
CA ASN A 9 6.19 -13.69 3.79
C ASN A 9 5.95 -12.55 2.79
N GLN A 10 5.10 -12.76 1.77
CA GLN A 10 4.71 -11.71 0.82
C GLN A 10 3.93 -10.56 1.49
N GLU A 11 3.15 -10.83 2.55
CA GLU A 11 2.41 -9.79 3.25
C GLU A 11 3.28 -8.71 3.88
N LEU A 12 4.56 -9.00 4.14
CA LEU A 12 5.49 -8.14 4.87
C LEU A 12 6.53 -7.47 3.97
N ILE A 13 6.56 -7.80 2.67
CA ILE A 13 7.53 -7.23 1.72
C ILE A 13 7.25 -5.72 1.58
N PRO A 14 8.19 -4.84 1.96
CA PRO A 14 8.00 -3.40 1.83
C PRO A 14 8.30 -2.96 0.40
N ILE A 15 7.29 -2.49 -0.31
CA ILE A 15 7.38 -2.07 -1.70
C ILE A 15 7.32 -0.55 -1.77
N PRO A 16 8.22 0.14 -2.48
CA PRO A 16 8.09 1.56 -2.75
C PRO A 16 6.75 1.87 -3.44
N ILE A 17 5.97 2.79 -2.88
CA ILE A 17 4.62 3.13 -3.39
C ILE A 17 4.67 3.51 -4.88
N ARG A 18 5.77 4.15 -5.30
CA ARG A 18 5.98 4.59 -6.69
C ARG A 18 6.14 3.45 -7.70
N GLU A 19 6.47 2.24 -7.24
CA GLU A 19 6.65 1.08 -8.11
C GLU A 19 5.33 0.36 -8.39
N VAL A 20 4.32 0.55 -7.53
CA VAL A 20 3.02 -0.10 -7.67
C VAL A 20 1.95 0.85 -8.18
N PHE A 21 1.96 2.10 -7.72
CA PHE A 21 0.86 3.04 -7.93
C PHE A 21 1.24 4.22 -8.83
N ASN A 22 0.34 4.55 -9.74
CA ASN A 22 0.40 5.78 -10.52
C ASN A 22 0.13 7.03 -9.66
N GLU A 23 0.25 8.22 -10.24
CA GLU A 23 0.15 9.48 -9.47
C GLU A 23 -1.18 9.69 -8.77
N ASP A 24 -2.29 9.42 -9.44
CA ASP A 24 -3.64 9.57 -8.87
C ASP A 24 -3.91 8.57 -7.75
N GLN A 25 -3.47 7.32 -7.95
CA GLN A 25 -3.53 6.28 -6.93
C GLN A 25 -2.68 6.64 -5.71
N ARG A 26 -1.47 7.20 -5.93
CA ARG A 26 -0.60 7.68 -4.84
C ARG A 26 -1.26 8.79 -4.04
N THR A 27 -1.91 9.74 -4.68
CA THR A 27 -2.63 10.83 -3.99
C THR A 27 -3.80 10.27 -3.17
N SER A 28 -4.56 9.36 -3.78
CA SER A 28 -5.71 8.72 -3.15
C SER A 28 -5.31 7.90 -1.91
N ILE A 29 -4.26 7.09 -2.02
CA ILE A 29 -3.82 6.26 -0.89
C ILE A 29 -3.25 7.09 0.25
N HIS A 30 -2.52 8.19 -0.04
CA HIS A 30 -2.06 9.11 1.00
C HIS A 30 -3.24 9.75 1.74
N ARG A 31 -4.29 10.14 1.00
CA ARG A 31 -5.52 10.69 1.59
C ARG A 31 -6.20 9.68 2.52
N TYR A 32 -6.32 8.42 2.11
CA TYR A 32 -6.93 7.38 2.94
C TYR A 32 -6.08 7.08 4.19
N PHE A 33 -4.76 6.93 4.05
CA PHE A 33 -3.87 6.73 5.21
C PHE A 33 -4.03 7.87 6.23
N LYS A 34 -4.06 9.13 5.76
CA LYS A 34 -4.30 10.29 6.63
C LYS A 34 -5.68 10.23 7.29
N LYS A 35 -6.75 9.96 6.53
CA LYS A 35 -8.13 9.86 7.03
C LYS A 35 -8.24 8.86 8.18
N TYR A 36 -7.63 7.68 8.04
CA TYR A 36 -7.70 6.59 9.01
C TYR A 36 -6.56 6.58 10.04
N LYS A 37 -5.82 7.70 10.15
CA LYS A 37 -4.69 7.88 11.08
C LYS A 37 -3.67 6.74 11.00
N LEU A 38 -3.28 6.40 9.77
CA LEU A 38 -2.22 5.44 9.45
C LEU A 38 -1.03 6.16 8.82
N ASN A 39 0.16 5.59 8.97
CA ASN A 39 1.40 6.14 8.44
C ASN A 39 2.08 5.14 7.52
N PHE A 40 2.70 5.64 6.44
CA PHE A 40 3.58 4.82 5.61
C PHE A 40 4.88 4.53 6.34
N LYS A 41 5.43 3.34 6.08
CA LYS A 41 6.78 3.00 6.52
C LYS A 41 7.79 3.67 5.60
N LYS A 42 8.76 4.39 6.15
CA LYS A 42 9.88 4.94 5.38
C LYS A 42 11.04 3.96 5.36
N LYS A 43 11.66 3.77 4.21
CA LYS A 43 12.87 2.95 4.06
C LYS A 43 13.91 3.71 3.23
N LEU A 44 15.18 3.66 3.66
CA LEU A 44 16.31 4.14 2.86
C LEU A 44 16.59 3.12 1.77
N LEU A 45 16.51 3.55 0.51
CA LEU A 45 16.75 2.70 -0.66
C LEU A 45 17.79 3.35 -1.56
N LYS A 46 18.73 2.52 -2.05
CA LYS A 46 19.69 2.94 -3.06
C LYS A 46 18.95 3.28 -4.34
N THR A 47 19.29 4.42 -4.93
CA THR A 47 18.76 4.87 -6.21
C THR A 47 19.94 5.28 -7.08
N LYS A 48 20.03 4.71 -8.28
CA LYS A 48 21.00 5.14 -9.30
C LYS A 48 20.54 6.43 -9.94
N ARG A 49 21.42 7.42 -10.00
CA ARG A 49 21.20 8.69 -10.71
C ARG A 49 21.65 8.58 -12.17
N CYS A 50 21.32 9.59 -12.97
CA CYS A 50 21.73 9.68 -14.37
C CYS A 50 23.26 9.77 -14.55
N ASP A 51 23.97 10.36 -13.58
CA ASP A 51 25.43 10.44 -13.49
C ASP A 51 26.07 9.14 -12.97
N SER A 52 25.32 8.04 -12.92
CA SER A 52 25.71 6.73 -12.40
C SER A 52 26.08 6.68 -10.92
N LEU A 53 25.96 7.79 -10.17
CA LEU A 53 26.15 7.78 -8.73
C LEU A 53 24.99 7.08 -8.03
N GLU A 54 25.32 6.25 -7.03
CA GLU A 54 24.33 5.68 -6.12
C GLU A 54 24.09 6.63 -4.95
N VAL A 55 22.82 6.97 -4.72
CA VAL A 55 22.42 7.76 -3.55
C VAL A 55 21.36 7.01 -2.74
N LEU A 56 21.44 7.13 -1.41
CA LEU A 56 20.39 6.64 -0.52
C LEU A 56 19.26 7.68 -0.47
N LYS A 57 18.04 7.27 -0.85
CA LYS A 57 16.84 8.10 -0.73
C LYS A 57 15.85 7.44 0.21
N SER A 58 15.31 8.23 1.14
CA SER A 58 14.18 7.80 1.96
C SER A 58 12.93 7.75 1.10
N ARG A 59 12.31 6.58 1.01
CA ARG A 59 11.09 6.35 0.23
C ARG A 59 9.97 5.86 1.14
N ASN A 60 8.75 6.32 0.86
CA ASN A 60 7.55 5.73 1.44
C ASN A 60 7.31 4.37 0.79
N CYS A 61 7.19 3.36 1.64
CA CYS A 61 6.91 1.99 1.27
C CYS A 61 5.57 1.55 1.86
N ILE A 62 5.00 0.54 1.23
CA ILE A 62 3.76 -0.09 1.63
C ILE A 62 3.89 -1.61 1.59
N THR A 63 3.22 -2.28 2.52
CA THR A 63 3.07 -3.73 2.54
C THR A 63 1.61 -4.10 2.29
N LEU A 64 1.36 -5.35 1.88
CA LEU A 64 -0.02 -5.85 1.77
C LEU A 64 -0.73 -5.82 3.13
N LYS A 65 0.01 -6.05 4.23
CA LYS A 65 -0.49 -5.90 5.60
C LYS A 65 -0.97 -4.49 5.92
N ASP A 66 -0.27 -3.46 5.46
CA ASP A 66 -0.67 -2.06 5.70
C ASP A 66 -2.00 -1.74 4.99
N ILE A 67 -2.18 -2.22 3.74
CA ILE A 67 -3.43 -2.09 3.00
C ILE A 67 -4.56 -2.87 3.64
N ASN A 68 -4.31 -4.11 4.07
CA ASN A 68 -5.32 -4.92 4.76
C ASN A 68 -5.78 -4.21 6.05
N THR A 69 -4.85 -3.57 6.76
CA THR A 69 -5.16 -2.77 7.95
C THR A 69 -6.02 -1.54 7.61
N LEU A 70 -5.66 -0.83 6.54
CA LEU A 70 -6.44 0.30 6.03
C LEU A 70 -7.86 -0.13 5.65
N LEU A 71 -7.99 -1.24 4.92
CA LEU A 71 -9.27 -1.77 4.47
C LEU A 71 -10.18 -2.12 5.66
N LYS A 72 -9.66 -2.85 6.65
CA LYS A 72 -10.41 -3.20 7.88
C LYS A 72 -10.91 -1.97 8.62
N LYS A 73 -10.11 -0.90 8.72
CA LYS A 73 -10.54 0.36 9.34
C LYS A 73 -11.67 1.02 8.55
N ALA A 74 -11.55 1.07 7.22
CA ALA A 74 -12.57 1.66 6.36
C ALA A 74 -13.89 0.87 6.40
N GLU A 75 -13.83 -0.47 6.39
CA GLU A 75 -14.99 -1.35 6.51
C GLU A 75 -15.68 -1.17 7.88
N SER A 76 -14.93 -1.14 8.98
CA SER A 76 -15.50 -0.89 10.31
C SER A 76 -16.17 0.49 10.42
N GLU A 77 -15.59 1.53 9.82
CA GLU A 77 -16.21 2.86 9.79
C GLU A 77 -17.49 2.87 8.96
N TYR A 78 -17.53 2.16 7.83
CA TYR A 78 -18.73 2.01 7.03
C TYR A 78 -19.82 1.24 7.78
N GLU A 79 -19.48 0.17 8.50
CA GLU A 79 -20.45 -0.58 9.28
C GLU A 79 -21.13 0.29 10.34
N LYS A 80 -20.36 1.15 11.01
CA LYS A 80 -20.84 2.07 12.06
C LYS A 80 -21.68 3.23 11.50
N THR A 81 -21.28 3.81 10.38
CA THR A 81 -21.86 5.05 9.86
C THR A 81 -22.86 4.84 8.72
N LYS A 82 -22.79 3.69 8.04
CA LYS A 82 -23.48 3.39 6.77
C LYS A 82 -23.29 4.46 5.69
N ASN A 83 -22.21 5.24 5.77
CA ASN A 83 -21.94 6.35 4.87
C ASN A 83 -21.49 5.85 3.47
N MET A 84 -22.18 6.30 2.41
CA MET A 84 -21.89 5.90 1.04
C MET A 84 -20.50 6.31 0.55
N SER A 85 -19.96 7.46 0.97
CA SER A 85 -18.58 7.87 0.66
C SER A 85 -17.56 6.90 1.25
N THR A 86 -17.83 6.36 2.45
CA THR A 86 -16.97 5.33 3.07
C THR A 86 -17.06 4.00 2.31
N LYS A 87 -18.24 3.65 1.77
CA LYS A 87 -18.41 2.48 0.88
C LYS A 87 -17.64 2.59 -0.44
N GLU A 88 -17.57 3.79 -1.03
CA GLU A 88 -16.75 4.02 -2.23
C GLU A 88 -15.26 3.97 -1.92
N SER A 89 -14.88 4.48 -0.75
CA SER A 89 -13.51 4.40 -0.25
C SER A 89 -13.06 2.95 -0.09
N THR A 90 -13.87 2.06 0.51
CA THR A 90 -13.52 0.64 0.66
C THR A 90 -13.34 -0.04 -0.69
N LYS A 91 -14.23 0.19 -1.67
CA LYS A 91 -14.07 -0.33 -3.04
C LYS A 91 -12.76 0.11 -3.69
N THR A 92 -12.40 1.39 -3.51
CA THR A 92 -11.15 1.94 -4.07
C THR A 92 -9.93 1.30 -3.41
N ILE A 93 -9.94 1.15 -2.08
CA ILE A 93 -8.86 0.48 -1.34
C ILE A 93 -8.74 -1.00 -1.76
N GLN A 94 -9.85 -1.70 -1.99
CA GLN A 94 -9.84 -3.09 -2.48
C GLN A 94 -9.22 -3.21 -3.88
N LYS A 95 -9.44 -2.23 -4.77
CA LYS A 95 -8.75 -2.22 -6.08
C LYS A 95 -7.23 -2.04 -5.89
N MET A 96 -6.82 -1.07 -5.07
CA MET A 96 -5.40 -0.86 -4.76
C MET A 96 -4.73 -2.09 -4.13
N LYS A 97 -5.46 -2.84 -3.30
CA LYS A 97 -4.99 -4.11 -2.75
C LYS A 97 -4.65 -5.10 -3.86
N LYS A 98 -5.55 -5.26 -4.84
CA LYS A 98 -5.31 -6.15 -5.99
C LYS A 98 -4.11 -5.71 -6.81
N ASP A 99 -3.91 -4.42 -7.00
CA ASP A 99 -2.73 -3.90 -7.72
C ASP A 99 -1.41 -4.31 -7.04
N ILE A 100 -1.35 -4.26 -5.70
CA ILE A 100 -0.19 -4.75 -4.93
C ILE A 100 -0.03 -6.26 -5.05
N GLU A 101 -1.13 -7.03 -4.95
CA GLU A 101 -1.08 -8.48 -5.09
C GLU A 101 -0.58 -8.91 -6.47
N ILE A 102 -1.02 -8.23 -7.54
CA ILE A 102 -0.54 -8.47 -8.91
C ILE A 102 0.95 -8.16 -9.02
N PHE A 103 1.38 -7.02 -8.49
CA PHE A 103 2.80 -6.63 -8.49
C PHE A 103 3.67 -7.67 -7.77
N LEU A 104 3.24 -8.15 -6.59
CA LEU A 104 3.97 -9.16 -5.82
C LEU A 104 4.05 -10.53 -6.51
N ARG A 105 3.07 -10.90 -7.34
CA ARG A 105 3.11 -12.15 -8.12
C ARG A 105 4.09 -12.10 -9.29
N ASN A 106 4.49 -10.89 -9.71
CA ASN A 106 5.38 -10.67 -10.85
C ASN A 106 6.84 -10.44 -10.45
N ILE A 107 7.18 -10.59 -9.16
CA ILE A 107 8.54 -10.55 -8.59
C ILE A 107 8.94 -11.96 -8.19
#